data_AF-A0A507DG19-F1
#
_entry.id   AF-A0A507DG19-F1
#
_cell.length_a   1.000
_cell.length_b   1.000
_cell.length_c   1.000
_cell.angle_alpha   90.00
_cell.angle_beta   90.00
_cell.angle_gamma   90.00
#
_symmetry.space_group_name_H-M   'P 1'
#
loop_
_entity.id
_entity.type
_entity.pdbx_description
1 polymer ?
#
loop_
_entity_poly.entity_id
_entity_poly.type
_entity_poly.pdbx_seq_one_letter_code
_entity_poly.pdbx_strand_id
1 'polypeptide(L)'
;MWRRMTMLLAIEMLRPPLTYLVYTITISHLMGSASGETLQNVTANGGIGGCWTQDGLPRGVLSFQVRTDGHSPMGESGLPTLMLCPHVNNRAVVLNCDQGWNHDTWPSMTVNGQQCLAWTLLDDNSGIGAVCSGSWADGGTDALDCKNIGFTGVALLNTTSVAFFINEKPSTTVAAATIAPAPPGAARHVVGAQNQPSNAAVAVATASPSPSTTQNHVSVTGGVQGSCWGSANQLSGGIDFQVNINGEGPAAEVGLPELTICGTLNGSPVNLECPGGWNFDNLGSSIVNGGKCMKWATKDDQPNVGCITQFSSTNGGNATIDCTKVELTVTAQVNGTDAVTTLSGKSGPMNNAPPPAPQAGPPPLSITSSP
;
A
#
# COMPACT_ATOMS: atom_id res chain seq x y z
N MET A 1 -7.51 16.60 58.36
CA MET A 1 -8.63 17.54 58.13
C MET A 1 -8.65 17.96 56.66
N TRP A 2 -9.28 17.22 55.76
CA TRP A 2 -9.63 17.70 54.41
C TRP A 2 -11.02 17.13 54.06
N ARG A 3 -11.91 18.01 53.63
CA ARG A 3 -13.37 17.85 53.59
C ARG A 3 -13.80 16.91 52.47
N ARG A 4 -14.72 15.97 52.78
CA ARG A 4 -15.52 15.23 51.80
C ARG A 4 -16.53 16.18 51.19
N MET A 5 -16.56 16.25 49.86
CA MET A 5 -17.58 16.98 49.10
C MET A 5 -18.57 15.94 48.56
N THR A 6 -19.67 15.76 49.29
CA THR A 6 -20.80 14.90 48.88
C THR A 6 -21.70 15.73 47.97
N MET A 7 -21.79 15.38 46.68
CA MET A 7 -22.75 15.99 45.77
C MET A 7 -23.98 15.08 45.68
N LEU A 8 -25.06 15.47 46.37
CA LEU A 8 -26.39 14.86 46.19
C LEU A 8 -27.03 15.51 44.96
N LEU A 9 -27.35 14.71 43.95
CA LEU A 9 -28.23 15.11 42.86
C LEU A 9 -29.65 14.61 43.19
N ALA A 10 -30.54 15.54 43.51
CA ALA A 10 -31.96 15.25 43.65
C ALA A 10 -32.63 15.34 42.27
N ILE A 11 -33.21 14.25 41.79
CA ILE A 11 -34.07 14.23 40.59
C ILE A 11 -35.51 14.11 41.09
N GLU A 12 -36.24 15.21 40.96
CA GLU A 12 -37.64 15.33 41.33
C GLU A 12 -38.50 14.68 40.23
N MET A 13 -39.25 13.64 40.61
CA MET A 13 -40.13 12.89 39.71
C MET A 13 -41.47 13.63 39.52
N LEU A 14 -41.77 14.04 38.29
CA LEU A 14 -43.14 14.29 37.84
C LEU A 14 -43.41 13.44 36.59
N ARG A 15 -44.36 12.50 36.70
CA ARG A 15 -44.88 11.64 35.62
C ARG A 15 -45.76 12.44 34.65
N PRO A 16 -45.84 12.07 33.36
CA PRO A 16 -46.90 11.16 32.86
C PRO A 16 -46.37 10.08 31.85
N PRO A 17 -47.20 9.18 31.29
CA PRO A 17 -46.82 7.77 31.12
C PRO A 17 -46.26 7.35 29.76
N LEU A 18 -45.36 6.35 29.83
CA LEU A 18 -45.21 5.20 28.94
C LEU A 18 -44.98 5.43 27.43
N THR A 19 -43.70 5.52 27.05
CA THR A 19 -43.15 4.69 25.98
C THR A 19 -41.71 4.36 26.37
N TYR A 20 -41.42 3.09 26.66
CA TYR A 20 -40.09 2.63 27.07
C TYR A 20 -39.13 2.71 25.87
N LEU A 21 -38.42 3.83 25.73
CA LEU A 21 -37.17 3.87 24.98
C LEU A 21 -36.05 3.48 25.95
N VAL A 22 -35.57 2.24 25.84
CA VAL A 22 -34.37 1.80 26.54
C VAL A 22 -33.17 2.47 25.83
N TYR A 23 -32.84 3.69 26.25
CA TYR A 23 -31.52 4.25 25.98
C TYR A 23 -30.52 3.55 26.89
N THR A 24 -29.84 2.54 26.37
CA THR A 24 -28.58 2.07 26.97
C THR A 24 -27.54 3.15 26.70
N ILE A 25 -27.49 4.17 27.57
CA ILE A 25 -26.35 5.08 27.62
C ILE A 25 -25.25 4.31 28.33
N THR A 26 -24.32 3.74 27.56
CA THR A 26 -23.07 3.21 28.10
C THR A 26 -22.23 4.41 28.55
N ILE A 27 -22.42 4.84 29.80
CA ILE A 27 -21.49 5.75 30.47
C ILE A 27 -20.27 4.91 30.82
N SER A 28 -19.29 4.89 29.92
CA SER A 28 -17.96 4.34 30.20
C SER A 28 -17.30 5.21 31.27
N HIS A 29 -17.34 4.69 32.49
CA HIS A 29 -16.45 4.92 33.62
C HIS A 29 -15.38 6.01 33.44
N LEU A 30 -15.65 7.15 34.08
CA LEU A 30 -14.68 8.18 34.39
C LEU A 30 -14.23 8.01 35.85
N MET A 31 -13.56 6.89 36.18
CA MET A 31 -12.78 6.73 37.42
C MET A 31 -11.69 5.67 37.22
N GLY A 32 -10.42 6.09 37.28
CA GLY A 32 -9.29 5.15 37.30
C GLY A 32 -7.95 5.75 36.88
N SER A 33 -7.45 6.78 37.57
CA SER A 33 -6.03 7.09 37.55
C SER A 33 -5.25 6.04 38.35
N ALA A 34 -4.50 5.14 37.71
CA ALA A 34 -3.25 4.53 38.20
C ALA A 34 -2.76 3.32 37.35
N SER A 35 -2.52 3.54 36.07
CA SER A 35 -1.42 2.95 35.29
C SER A 35 -1.30 3.82 34.04
N GLY A 36 -0.09 4.09 33.55
CA GLY A 36 0.14 4.93 32.37
C GLY A 36 -0.28 4.24 31.08
N GLU A 37 -1.49 3.69 31.01
CA GLU A 37 -2.09 3.22 29.76
C GLU A 37 -2.57 4.45 28.99
N THR A 38 -1.70 4.95 28.13
CA THR A 38 -2.08 5.89 27.07
C THR A 38 -3.23 5.25 26.31
N LEU A 39 -4.41 5.89 26.33
CA LEU A 39 -5.53 5.46 25.50
C LEU A 39 -5.08 5.55 24.04
N GLN A 40 -4.81 4.40 23.44
CA GLN A 40 -4.42 4.33 22.04
C GLN A 40 -5.66 4.57 21.17
N ASN A 41 -5.52 5.46 20.20
CA ASN A 41 -6.53 5.80 19.22
C ASN A 41 -6.03 5.40 17.84
N VAL A 42 -6.89 4.77 17.04
CA VAL A 42 -6.61 4.50 15.63
C VAL A 42 -7.55 5.34 14.78
N THR A 43 -7.01 6.06 13.80
CA THR A 43 -7.77 6.88 12.86
C THR A 43 -7.54 6.38 11.45
N ALA A 44 -8.60 6.04 10.72
CA ALA A 44 -8.57 5.71 9.30
C ALA A 44 -9.28 6.81 8.49
N ASN A 45 -8.52 7.55 7.70
CA ASN A 45 -9.03 8.62 6.83
C ASN A 45 -9.05 8.13 5.38
N GLY A 46 -10.22 8.01 4.79
CA GLY A 46 -10.38 7.48 3.44
C GLY A 46 -11.77 6.91 3.17
N GLY A 47 -11.83 6.06 2.14
CA GLY A 47 -13.06 5.47 1.65
C GLY A 47 -12.87 4.93 0.23
N ILE A 48 -13.97 4.80 -0.51
CA ILE A 48 -13.92 4.38 -1.91
C ILE A 48 -13.73 5.61 -2.81
N GLY A 49 -12.55 5.72 -3.40
CA GLY A 49 -12.25 6.63 -4.50
C GLY A 49 -12.41 5.95 -5.85
N GLY A 50 -12.59 6.73 -6.92
CA GLY A 50 -12.62 6.25 -8.32
C GLY A 50 -13.63 5.12 -8.55
N CYS A 51 -14.85 5.45 -8.99
CA CYS A 51 -15.91 4.48 -9.21
C CYS A 51 -16.09 4.16 -10.69
N TRP A 52 -16.16 2.88 -11.06
CA TRP A 52 -16.48 2.43 -12.42
C TRP A 52 -17.31 1.14 -12.39
N THR A 53 -17.80 0.73 -13.56
CA THR A 53 -18.50 -0.56 -13.73
C THR A 53 -17.62 -1.51 -14.51
N GLN A 54 -17.52 -2.75 -14.05
CA GLN A 54 -16.84 -3.84 -14.75
C GLN A 54 -17.67 -5.10 -14.59
N ASP A 55 -17.95 -5.79 -15.70
CA ASP A 55 -18.76 -7.01 -15.73
C ASP A 55 -20.16 -6.85 -15.07
N GLY A 56 -20.74 -5.65 -15.16
CA GLY A 56 -22.03 -5.32 -14.57
C GLY A 56 -22.01 -5.06 -13.06
N LEU A 57 -20.83 -5.12 -12.41
CA LEU A 57 -20.67 -4.83 -10.98
C LEU A 57 -19.98 -3.47 -10.76
N PRO A 58 -20.40 -2.70 -9.75
CA PRO A 58 -19.70 -1.49 -9.36
C PRO A 58 -18.35 -1.86 -8.73
N ARG A 59 -17.28 -1.25 -9.22
CA ARG A 59 -15.93 -1.35 -8.67
C ARG A 59 -15.44 0.01 -8.22
N GLY A 60 -14.56 -0.01 -7.22
CA GLY A 60 -13.88 1.18 -6.76
C GLY A 60 -12.55 0.87 -6.08
N VAL A 61 -11.75 1.92 -5.89
CA VAL A 61 -10.50 1.87 -5.15
C VAL A 61 -10.77 2.24 -3.70
N LEU A 62 -10.78 1.26 -2.82
CA LEU A 62 -10.86 1.49 -1.37
C LEU A 62 -9.46 1.86 -0.87
N SER A 63 -9.31 3.03 -0.24
CA SER A 63 -8.02 3.47 0.30
C SER A 63 -8.22 4.19 1.63
N PHE A 64 -7.36 3.90 2.60
CA PHE A 64 -7.31 4.58 3.90
C PHE A 64 -5.89 4.97 4.24
N GLN A 65 -5.74 6.18 4.79
CA GLN A 65 -4.59 6.56 5.59
C GLN A 65 -4.88 6.25 7.06
N VAL A 66 -4.13 5.34 7.63
CA VAL A 66 -4.26 4.85 9.01
C VAL A 66 -3.21 5.50 9.88
N ARG A 67 -3.61 5.99 11.05
CA ARG A 67 -2.74 6.59 12.05
C ARG A 67 -3.03 6.00 13.41
N THR A 68 -2.00 5.84 14.22
CA THR A 68 -2.10 5.46 15.63
C THR A 68 -1.63 6.64 16.47
N ASP A 69 -2.49 7.11 17.38
CA ASP A 69 -2.24 8.28 18.24
C ASP A 69 -1.85 9.56 17.50
N GLY A 70 -2.37 9.72 16.27
CA GLY A 70 -2.08 10.88 15.42
C GLY A 70 -0.79 10.77 14.60
N HIS A 71 -0.02 9.70 14.79
CA HIS A 71 1.22 9.41 14.08
C HIS A 71 1.02 8.28 13.06
N SER A 72 1.97 8.13 12.12
CA SER A 72 2.04 6.90 11.33
C SER A 72 2.16 5.69 12.26
N PRO A 73 1.57 4.53 11.92
CA PRO A 73 1.75 3.30 12.68
C PRO A 73 3.25 3.05 12.91
N MET A 74 3.67 2.73 14.13
CA MET A 74 5.06 2.36 14.39
C MET A 74 5.17 0.84 14.34
N GLY A 75 6.06 0.31 13.50
CA GLY A 75 6.22 -1.14 13.26
C GLY A 75 6.39 -1.98 14.54
N GLU A 76 7.02 -1.44 15.57
CA GLU A 76 7.33 -2.17 16.81
C GLU A 76 6.19 -2.23 17.84
N SER A 77 5.18 -1.37 17.73
CA SER A 77 4.12 -1.22 18.75
C SER A 77 2.86 -2.07 18.50
N GLY A 78 2.91 -2.92 17.48
CA GLY A 78 1.79 -3.72 17.00
C GLY A 78 1.06 -3.01 15.88
N LEU A 79 0.88 -3.69 14.76
CA LEU A 79 0.22 -3.13 13.59
C LEU A 79 -1.30 -3.16 13.79
N PRO A 80 -2.02 -2.05 13.55
CA PRO A 80 -3.45 -2.03 13.76
C PRO A 80 -4.16 -2.97 12.79
N THR A 81 -5.15 -3.68 13.31
CA THR A 81 -6.10 -4.44 12.50
C THR A 81 -7.41 -3.69 12.43
N LEU A 82 -7.81 -3.29 11.24
CA LEU A 82 -9.06 -2.61 10.96
C LEU A 82 -10.11 -3.63 10.54
N MET A 83 -11.27 -3.58 11.18
CA MET A 83 -12.46 -4.28 10.73
C MET A 83 -13.45 -3.25 10.20
N LEU A 84 -13.77 -3.32 8.91
CA LEU A 84 -14.55 -2.32 8.19
C LEU A 84 -15.82 -2.95 7.60
N CYS A 85 -16.97 -2.48 8.05
CA CYS A 85 -18.31 -2.92 7.66
C CYS A 85 -18.95 -1.88 6.72
N PRO A 86 -18.96 -2.14 5.39
CA PRO A 86 -19.40 -1.17 4.38
C PRO A 86 -20.93 -1.11 4.29
N HIS A 87 -21.49 0.09 4.17
CA HIS A 87 -22.94 0.31 4.11
C HIS A 87 -23.31 1.51 3.24
N VAL A 88 -24.55 1.53 2.74
CA VAL A 88 -25.17 2.69 2.07
C VAL A 88 -26.55 2.87 2.67
N ASN A 89 -26.86 4.04 3.22
CA ASN A 89 -28.18 4.34 3.82
C ASN A 89 -28.67 3.25 4.80
N ASN A 90 -27.80 2.82 5.72
CA ASN A 90 -28.03 1.72 6.68
C ASN A 90 -28.26 0.33 6.07
N ARG A 91 -28.06 0.16 4.76
CA ARG A 91 -28.11 -1.14 4.10
C ARG A 91 -26.70 -1.69 3.93
N ALA A 92 -26.51 -2.94 4.34
CA ALA A 92 -25.22 -3.61 4.30
C ALA A 92 -24.77 -3.89 2.86
N VAL A 93 -23.50 -3.64 2.60
CA VAL A 93 -22.81 -3.93 1.35
C VAL A 93 -21.82 -5.07 1.60
N VAL A 94 -21.61 -5.92 0.60
CA VAL A 94 -20.52 -6.89 0.53
C VAL A 94 -19.46 -6.34 -0.42
N LEU A 95 -18.23 -6.20 0.08
CA LEU A 95 -17.08 -5.82 -0.73
C LEU A 95 -16.20 -7.05 -0.96
N ASN A 96 -15.96 -7.38 -2.23
CA ASN A 96 -15.00 -8.40 -2.64
C ASN A 96 -13.77 -7.70 -3.22
N CYS A 97 -12.64 -7.78 -2.52
CA CYS A 97 -11.40 -7.10 -2.90
C CYS A 97 -10.35 -8.11 -3.38
N ASP A 98 -9.72 -7.85 -4.52
CA ASP A 98 -8.84 -8.79 -5.23
C ASP A 98 -7.40 -8.26 -5.41
N GLN A 99 -7.20 -6.95 -5.40
CA GLN A 99 -5.88 -6.33 -5.56
C GLN A 99 -5.61 -5.35 -4.41
N GLY A 100 -4.95 -5.84 -3.36
CA GLY A 100 -4.61 -5.07 -2.17
C GLY A 100 -3.16 -4.59 -2.12
N TRP A 101 -2.89 -3.53 -1.35
CA TRP A 101 -1.54 -3.09 -0.98
C TRP A 101 -1.46 -2.74 0.51
N ASN A 102 -0.27 -2.93 1.09
CA ASN A 102 0.11 -2.55 2.45
C ASN A 102 -0.79 -3.11 3.57
N HIS A 103 -1.50 -4.21 3.33
CA HIS A 103 -2.27 -4.91 4.34
C HIS A 103 -2.25 -6.43 4.14
N ASP A 104 -2.29 -7.16 5.24
CA ASP A 104 -2.60 -8.58 5.29
C ASP A 104 -4.12 -8.71 5.31
N THR A 105 -4.68 -9.34 4.29
CA THR A 105 -6.12 -9.60 4.21
C THR A 105 -6.47 -10.80 5.09
N TRP A 106 -7.39 -10.60 6.02
CA TRP A 106 -8.02 -11.69 6.75
C TRP A 106 -9.27 -12.15 6.01
N PRO A 107 -9.69 -13.42 6.18
CA PRO A 107 -11.00 -13.86 5.71
C PRO A 107 -12.09 -12.87 6.14
N SER A 108 -12.99 -12.52 5.22
CA SER A 108 -14.12 -11.65 5.52
C SER A 108 -14.85 -12.16 6.76
N MET A 109 -15.04 -11.30 7.75
CA MET A 109 -15.72 -11.66 8.99
C MET A 109 -17.18 -11.25 8.91
N THR A 110 -18.08 -12.05 9.49
CA THR A 110 -19.49 -11.68 9.60
C THR A 110 -19.74 -11.05 10.96
N VAL A 111 -20.20 -9.80 10.97
CA VAL A 111 -20.57 -9.07 12.18
C VAL A 111 -22.04 -8.69 12.08
N ASN A 112 -22.88 -9.16 13.01
CA ASN A 112 -24.32 -8.94 12.98
C ASN A 112 -24.98 -9.30 11.62
N GLY A 113 -24.48 -10.33 10.94
CA GLY A 113 -24.97 -10.76 9.62
C GLY A 113 -24.42 -9.96 8.43
N GLN A 114 -23.62 -8.92 8.66
CA GLN A 114 -22.93 -8.15 7.63
C GLN A 114 -21.51 -8.67 7.42
N GLN A 115 -21.08 -8.83 6.16
CA GLN A 115 -19.68 -9.10 5.87
C GLN A 115 -18.84 -7.83 6.00
N CYS A 116 -17.78 -7.93 6.79
CA CYS A 116 -16.83 -6.86 7.04
C CYS A 116 -15.44 -7.28 6.55
N LEU A 117 -14.72 -6.31 5.98
CA LEU A 117 -13.32 -6.45 5.61
C LEU A 117 -12.47 -6.43 6.88
N ALA A 118 -11.42 -7.23 6.92
CA ALA A 118 -10.50 -7.28 8.05
C ALA A 118 -9.07 -7.17 7.50
N TRP A 119 -8.43 -6.04 7.79
CA TRP A 119 -7.12 -5.66 7.25
C TRP A 119 -6.17 -5.38 8.40
N THR A 120 -5.11 -6.17 8.51
CA THR A 120 -3.98 -5.84 9.37
C THR A 120 -2.97 -5.07 8.53
N LEU A 121 -2.47 -3.95 9.03
CA LEU A 121 -1.38 -3.26 8.33
C LEU A 121 -0.18 -4.20 8.21
N LEU A 122 0.49 -4.18 7.07
CA LEU A 122 1.70 -4.98 6.86
C LEU A 122 2.91 -4.37 7.54
N ASP A 123 2.90 -3.06 7.78
CA ASP A 123 4.02 -2.31 8.32
C ASP A 123 3.62 -0.88 8.80
N ASP A 124 4.62 -0.02 9.09
CA ASP A 124 4.53 1.41 9.40
C ASP A 124 3.81 2.26 8.31
N ASN A 125 3.55 1.65 7.16
CA ASN A 125 2.90 2.30 6.05
C ASN A 125 1.43 2.62 6.37
N SER A 126 1.20 3.88 6.72
CA SER A 126 -0.15 4.41 6.93
C SER A 126 -1.10 4.24 5.74
N GLY A 127 -0.61 4.13 4.49
CA GLY A 127 -1.47 4.04 3.31
C GLY A 127 -1.82 2.60 2.95
N ILE A 128 -3.06 2.18 3.21
CA ILE A 128 -3.58 0.86 2.81
C ILE A 128 -4.68 1.01 1.78
N GLY A 129 -4.89 -0.02 0.97
CA GLY A 129 -6.08 -0.07 0.13
C GLY A 129 -6.17 -1.28 -0.75
N ALA A 130 -7.28 -1.37 -1.48
CA ALA A 130 -7.53 -2.42 -2.44
C ALA A 130 -8.49 -1.97 -3.55
N VAL A 131 -8.46 -2.65 -4.69
CA VAL A 131 -9.57 -2.62 -5.65
C VAL A 131 -10.65 -3.57 -5.15
N CYS A 132 -11.89 -3.08 -5.04
CA CYS A 132 -13.02 -3.85 -4.56
C CYS A 132 -14.20 -3.76 -5.53
N SER A 133 -14.95 -4.85 -5.62
CA SER A 133 -16.29 -4.90 -6.22
C SER A 133 -17.34 -4.92 -5.12
N GLY A 134 -18.47 -4.24 -5.35
CA GLY A 134 -19.56 -4.11 -4.39
C GLY A 134 -20.83 -4.84 -4.81
N SER A 135 -21.53 -5.42 -3.85
CA SER A 135 -22.89 -5.96 -4.03
C SER A 135 -23.72 -5.77 -2.76
N TRP A 136 -25.04 -5.83 -2.85
CA TRP A 136 -25.90 -5.76 -1.67
C TRP A 136 -25.87 -7.07 -0.88
N ALA A 137 -25.71 -6.98 0.43
CA ALA A 137 -25.66 -8.17 1.29
C ALA A 137 -26.98 -8.96 1.31
N ASP A 138 -28.10 -8.29 1.04
CA ASP A 138 -29.44 -8.88 0.95
C ASP A 138 -29.80 -9.41 -0.45
N GLY A 139 -28.87 -9.33 -1.41
CA GLY A 139 -29.08 -9.78 -2.79
C GLY A 139 -29.96 -8.89 -3.65
N GLY A 140 -30.27 -7.65 -3.22
CA GLY A 140 -31.03 -6.74 -4.07
C GLY A 140 -30.29 -6.32 -5.35
N THR A 141 -31.05 -5.82 -6.32
CA THR A 141 -30.59 -5.60 -7.70
C THR A 141 -30.56 -4.13 -8.11
N ASP A 142 -30.94 -3.22 -7.21
CA ASP A 142 -30.84 -1.79 -7.45
C ASP A 142 -29.38 -1.34 -7.53
N ALA A 143 -29.12 -0.29 -8.32
CA ALA A 143 -27.76 0.16 -8.59
C ALA A 143 -27.07 0.64 -7.30
N LEU A 144 -25.97 -0.01 -6.95
CA LEU A 144 -25.10 0.38 -5.84
C LEU A 144 -24.14 1.48 -6.32
N ASP A 145 -24.34 2.71 -5.83
CA ASP A 145 -23.40 3.80 -6.06
C ASP A 145 -22.22 3.69 -5.08
N CYS A 146 -21.08 3.22 -5.59
CA CYS A 146 -19.90 3.02 -4.75
C CYS A 146 -19.34 4.30 -4.11
N LYS A 147 -19.70 5.49 -4.61
CA LYS A 147 -19.30 6.77 -4.00
C LYS A 147 -20.00 7.02 -2.66
N ASN A 148 -21.16 6.39 -2.44
CA ASN A 148 -21.96 6.57 -1.23
C ASN A 148 -21.71 5.48 -0.19
N ILE A 149 -20.77 4.57 -0.43
CA ILE A 149 -20.41 3.53 0.53
C ILE A 149 -19.67 4.18 1.70
N GLY A 150 -20.34 4.20 2.85
CA GLY A 150 -19.77 4.52 4.15
C GLY A 150 -19.22 3.29 4.85
N PHE A 151 -18.46 3.50 5.92
CA PHE A 151 -17.87 2.44 6.72
C PHE A 151 -18.19 2.66 8.20
N THR A 152 -18.48 1.56 8.89
CA THR A 152 -18.43 1.45 10.35
C THR A 152 -17.45 0.35 10.70
N GLY A 153 -17.06 0.22 11.96
CA GLY A 153 -16.02 -0.75 12.27
C GLY A 153 -15.42 -0.65 13.66
N VAL A 154 -14.39 -1.46 13.86
CA VAL A 154 -13.53 -1.48 15.04
C VAL A 154 -12.06 -1.55 14.61
N ALA A 155 -11.18 -1.02 15.44
CA ALA A 155 -9.74 -1.23 15.29
C ALA A 155 -9.23 -2.02 16.50
N LEU A 156 -8.30 -2.93 16.23
CA LEU A 156 -7.55 -3.65 17.24
C LEU A 156 -6.08 -3.24 17.19
N LEU A 157 -5.46 -3.04 18.34
CA LEU A 157 -4.01 -3.03 18.49
C LEU A 157 -3.61 -4.18 19.40
N ASN A 158 -2.72 -5.06 18.94
CA ASN A 158 -2.30 -6.25 19.71
C ASN A 158 -3.50 -7.04 20.28
N THR A 159 -4.50 -7.31 19.44
CA THR A 159 -5.78 -7.99 19.78
C THR A 159 -6.71 -7.23 20.75
N THR A 160 -6.31 -6.05 21.22
CA THR A 160 -7.11 -5.22 22.14
C THR A 160 -7.87 -4.18 21.34
N SER A 161 -9.18 -4.04 21.59
CA SER A 161 -9.98 -2.99 20.95
C SER A 161 -9.51 -1.62 21.43
N VAL A 162 -9.27 -0.73 20.48
CA VAL A 162 -8.88 0.66 20.71
C VAL A 162 -9.97 1.61 20.23
N ALA A 163 -9.90 2.88 20.62
CA ALA A 163 -10.84 3.86 20.08
C ALA A 163 -10.58 4.02 18.58
N PHE A 164 -11.62 3.87 17.76
CA PHE A 164 -11.49 3.89 16.30
C PHE A 164 -12.26 5.07 15.70
N PHE A 165 -11.58 5.83 14.86
CA PHE A 165 -12.14 6.97 14.15
C PHE A 165 -12.07 6.71 12.64
N ILE A 166 -13.17 6.94 11.92
CA ILE A 166 -13.22 6.90 10.46
C ILE A 166 -13.52 8.31 9.98
N ASN A 167 -12.62 8.88 9.16
CA ASN A 167 -12.74 10.27 8.69
C ASN A 167 -12.96 11.26 9.84
N GLU A 168 -12.09 11.17 10.85
CA GLU A 168 -12.09 11.98 12.07
C GLU A 168 -13.35 11.89 12.96
N LYS A 169 -14.29 10.98 12.62
CA LYS A 169 -15.50 10.75 13.41
C LYS A 169 -15.39 9.43 14.17
N PRO A 170 -15.84 9.36 15.43
CA PRO A 170 -15.91 8.09 16.14
C PRO A 170 -16.68 7.06 15.32
N SER A 171 -16.05 5.91 15.05
CA SER A 171 -16.74 4.80 14.42
C SER A 171 -17.77 4.24 15.41
N THR A 172 -19.00 4.04 14.96
CA THR A 172 -19.98 3.31 15.76
C THR A 172 -19.50 1.87 15.92
N THR A 173 -19.21 1.48 17.15
CA THR A 173 -18.79 0.13 17.49
C THR A 173 -19.88 -0.85 17.10
N VAL A 174 -19.58 -1.65 16.08
CA VAL A 174 -20.29 -2.92 15.89
C VAL A 174 -19.91 -3.76 17.10
N ALA A 175 -20.89 -4.17 17.93
CA ALA A 175 -20.65 -4.88 19.19
C ALA A 175 -19.54 -5.91 18.98
N ALA A 176 -18.41 -5.73 19.66
CA ALA A 176 -17.14 -6.38 19.33
C ALA A 176 -17.40 -7.86 19.09
N ALA A 177 -17.43 -8.27 17.82
CA ALA A 177 -17.36 -9.67 17.48
C ALA A 177 -16.10 -10.14 18.19
N THR A 178 -16.19 -11.22 18.98
CA THR A 178 -15.01 -11.81 19.58
C THR A 178 -14.14 -12.27 18.41
N ILE A 179 -13.19 -11.43 18.01
CA ILE A 179 -12.26 -11.74 16.94
C ILE A 179 -11.37 -12.81 17.55
N ALA A 180 -11.68 -14.07 17.24
CA ALA A 180 -10.80 -15.16 17.58
C ALA A 180 -9.46 -14.82 16.92
N PRO A 181 -8.34 -14.82 17.67
CA PRO A 181 -7.03 -14.64 17.06
C PRO A 181 -6.90 -15.64 15.92
N ALA A 182 -6.28 -15.22 14.81
CA ALA A 182 -6.00 -16.12 13.69
C ALA A 182 -5.39 -17.40 14.27
N PRO A 183 -5.90 -18.58 13.88
CA PRO A 183 -5.31 -19.82 14.34
C PRO A 183 -3.80 -19.76 14.09
N PRO A 184 -2.94 -20.08 15.06
CA PRO A 184 -1.51 -20.16 14.81
C PRO A 184 -1.29 -21.19 13.69
N GLY A 185 -1.00 -20.71 12.48
CA GLY A 185 -0.91 -21.55 11.28
C GLY A 185 -1.96 -21.31 10.19
N ALA A 186 -2.89 -20.35 10.33
CA ALA A 186 -3.57 -19.80 9.17
C ALA A 186 -2.49 -19.16 8.29
N ALA A 187 -2.09 -19.87 7.23
CA ALA A 187 -1.05 -19.44 6.32
C ALA A 187 -1.36 -18.00 5.94
N ARG A 188 -0.44 -17.09 6.31
CA ARG A 188 -0.42 -15.71 5.87
C ARG A 188 -0.61 -15.79 4.36
N HIS A 189 -1.81 -15.46 3.88
CA HIS A 189 -2.09 -15.49 2.45
C HIS A 189 -1.43 -14.22 1.93
N VAL A 190 -0.10 -14.29 1.81
CA VAL A 190 0.68 -13.33 1.05
C VAL A 190 0.19 -13.51 -0.37
N VAL A 191 -0.80 -12.71 -0.78
CA VAL A 191 -1.12 -12.53 -2.19
C VAL A 191 0.17 -11.99 -2.80
N GLY A 192 0.83 -12.84 -3.58
CA GLY A 192 2.29 -12.92 -3.62
C GLY A 192 3.03 -11.66 -4.03
N ALA A 193 4.07 -11.32 -3.25
CA ALA A 193 5.37 -11.05 -3.84
C ALA A 193 5.92 -12.40 -4.34
N GLN A 194 5.78 -12.66 -5.64
CA GLN A 194 6.16 -13.93 -6.23
C GLN A 194 7.70 -14.02 -6.37
N ASN A 195 8.28 -15.05 -5.75
CA ASN A 195 9.66 -15.57 -5.85
C ASN A 195 10.80 -14.80 -5.12
N GLN A 196 11.02 -15.14 -3.84
CA GLN A 196 12.35 -15.07 -3.24
C GLN A 196 12.79 -16.49 -2.82
N PRO A 197 13.87 -17.07 -3.40
CA PRO A 197 14.39 -18.35 -2.93
C PRO A 197 15.10 -18.16 -1.59
N SER A 198 14.71 -18.94 -0.57
CA SER A 198 15.37 -18.95 0.73
C SER A 198 16.68 -19.73 0.66
N ASN A 199 17.82 -19.05 0.82
CA ASN A 199 19.09 -19.72 1.12
C ASN A 199 19.22 -19.88 2.64
N ALA A 200 19.18 -21.12 3.11
CA ALA A 200 19.46 -21.46 4.49
C ALA A 200 20.97 -21.33 4.77
N ALA A 201 21.37 -20.36 5.58
CA ALA A 201 22.74 -20.25 6.08
C ALA A 201 22.90 -21.00 7.41
N VAL A 202 23.87 -21.91 7.43
CA VAL A 202 24.36 -22.64 8.61
C VAL A 202 25.08 -21.65 9.53
N ALA A 203 24.66 -21.59 10.80
CA ALA A 203 25.31 -20.77 11.81
C ALA A 203 26.66 -21.39 12.23
N VAL A 204 27.75 -20.65 12.04
CA VAL A 204 29.03 -20.86 12.71
C VAL A 204 29.35 -19.61 13.50
N ALA A 205 29.40 -19.74 14.83
CA ALA A 205 29.83 -18.68 15.72
C ALA A 205 31.37 -18.61 15.73
N THR A 206 31.94 -17.44 15.41
CA THR A 206 33.23 -17.00 16.00
C THR A 206 33.51 -15.53 15.72
N ALA A 207 33.94 -14.84 16.78
CA ALA A 207 34.76 -13.63 16.89
C ALA A 207 34.23 -12.31 16.29
N SER A 208 34.14 -11.32 17.19
CA SER A 208 33.89 -9.91 16.92
C SER A 208 34.90 -9.33 15.92
N PRO A 209 34.49 -8.79 14.76
CA PRO A 209 35.41 -8.18 13.81
C PRO A 209 35.63 -6.69 14.12
N SER A 210 36.88 -6.28 13.94
CA SER A 210 37.30 -4.88 13.72
C SER A 210 36.47 -4.25 12.58
N PRO A 211 36.21 -2.93 12.55
CA PRO A 211 35.34 -2.31 11.57
C PRO A 211 35.99 -2.35 10.18
N SER A 212 35.70 -3.40 9.43
CA SER A 212 35.75 -3.39 7.98
C SER A 212 34.81 -2.28 7.51
N THR A 213 35.33 -1.25 6.84
CA THR A 213 34.53 -0.32 6.05
C THR A 213 33.97 -1.08 4.85
N THR A 214 33.03 -1.98 5.11
CA THR A 214 32.35 -2.76 4.08
C THR A 214 31.47 -1.76 3.34
N GLN A 215 31.90 -1.38 2.14
CA GLN A 215 31.13 -0.51 1.28
C GLN A 215 29.77 -1.18 0.99
N ASN A 216 28.68 -0.45 1.21
CA ASN A 216 27.34 -0.98 0.94
C ASN A 216 27.17 -1.25 -0.56
N HIS A 217 26.52 -2.36 -0.88
CA HIS A 217 26.12 -2.71 -2.23
C HIS A 217 24.60 -2.63 -2.35
N VAL A 218 24.09 -1.73 -3.20
CA VAL A 218 22.67 -1.57 -3.46
C VAL A 218 22.34 -2.23 -4.80
N SER A 219 21.50 -3.26 -4.78
CA SER A 219 20.97 -3.87 -6.00
C SER A 219 19.54 -3.40 -6.25
N VAL A 220 19.31 -2.86 -7.43
CA VAL A 220 18.02 -2.34 -7.89
C VAL A 220 17.56 -3.22 -9.05
N THR A 221 16.38 -3.83 -8.93
CA THR A 221 15.77 -4.65 -9.99
C THR A 221 14.48 -4.02 -10.46
N GLY A 222 14.36 -3.67 -11.74
CA GLY A 222 13.13 -3.06 -12.27
C GLY A 222 13.38 -2.17 -13.48
N GLY A 223 12.57 -1.12 -13.63
CA GLY A 223 12.76 -0.12 -14.68
C GLY A 223 11.47 0.54 -15.16
N VAL A 224 11.45 0.96 -16.43
CA VAL A 224 10.26 1.55 -17.04
C VAL A 224 9.23 0.45 -17.32
N GLN A 225 8.00 0.65 -16.85
CA GLN A 225 6.88 -0.22 -17.16
C GLN A 225 6.54 -0.12 -18.64
N GLY A 226 6.16 -1.24 -19.25
CA GLY A 226 6.07 -1.38 -20.72
C GLY A 226 4.98 -0.57 -21.42
N SER A 227 4.31 0.34 -20.71
CA SER A 227 3.22 1.17 -21.25
C SER A 227 3.46 2.63 -20.88
N CYS A 228 3.38 3.52 -21.86
CA CYS A 228 3.32 4.96 -21.62
C CYS A 228 2.15 5.60 -22.35
N TRP A 229 1.69 6.70 -21.78
CA TRP A 229 0.55 7.48 -22.26
C TRP A 229 0.88 8.96 -22.19
N GLY A 230 0.18 9.78 -22.97
CA GLY A 230 0.39 11.23 -23.00
C GLY A 230 0.64 11.76 -24.40
N SER A 231 1.27 12.92 -24.48
CA SER A 231 1.58 13.60 -25.74
C SER A 231 3.00 13.31 -26.19
N ALA A 232 3.32 13.59 -27.47
CA ALA A 232 4.65 13.36 -28.03
C ALA A 232 5.79 14.04 -27.26
N ASN A 233 5.51 15.15 -26.57
CA ASN A 233 6.49 15.97 -25.86
C ASN A 233 6.44 15.77 -24.32
N GLN A 234 5.44 15.06 -23.82
CA GLN A 234 5.28 14.76 -22.40
C GLN A 234 4.55 13.42 -22.27
N LEU A 235 5.33 12.38 -22.02
CA LEU A 235 4.82 11.05 -21.74
C LEU A 235 4.79 10.81 -20.23
N SER A 236 3.87 9.97 -19.80
CA SER A 236 3.80 9.40 -18.46
C SER A 236 3.92 7.89 -18.55
N GLY A 237 4.63 7.28 -17.62
CA GLY A 237 4.78 5.84 -17.52
C GLY A 237 5.14 5.44 -16.09
N GLY A 238 4.88 4.19 -15.73
CA GLY A 238 5.33 3.66 -14.44
C GLY A 238 6.85 3.44 -14.45
N ILE A 239 7.51 3.78 -13.35
CA ILE A 239 8.84 3.25 -13.01
C ILE A 239 8.70 2.55 -11.67
N ASP A 240 9.12 1.29 -11.60
CA ASP A 240 9.12 0.49 -10.37
C ASP A 240 10.46 -0.22 -10.20
N PHE A 241 10.89 -0.33 -8.94
CA PHE A 241 12.10 -1.00 -8.54
C PHE A 241 11.89 -1.82 -7.28
N GLN A 242 12.48 -3.01 -7.27
CA GLN A 242 12.83 -3.75 -6.08
C GLN A 242 14.25 -3.36 -5.65
N VAL A 243 14.43 -2.90 -4.42
CA VAL A 243 15.69 -2.42 -3.86
C VAL A 243 16.14 -3.37 -2.76
N ASN A 244 17.40 -3.79 -2.80
CA ASN A 244 18.05 -4.54 -1.74
C ASN A 244 19.40 -3.91 -1.40
N ILE A 245 19.80 -3.96 -0.13
CA ILE A 245 21.09 -3.51 0.39
C ILE A 245 21.85 -4.75 0.89
N ASN A 246 23.04 -4.98 0.37
CA ASN A 246 23.89 -6.13 0.71
C ASN A 246 23.20 -7.50 0.55
N GLY A 247 22.20 -7.59 -0.34
CA GLY A 247 21.42 -8.81 -0.61
C GLY A 247 20.16 -8.97 0.24
N GLU A 248 19.88 -8.03 1.15
CA GLU A 248 18.71 -8.01 2.02
C GLU A 248 17.80 -6.82 1.68
N GLY A 249 16.52 -6.85 2.08
CA GLY A 249 15.66 -5.67 1.93
C GLY A 249 16.21 -4.47 2.72
N PRO A 250 15.76 -3.23 2.44
CA PRO A 250 16.07 -2.09 3.28
C PRO A 250 15.70 -2.40 4.74
N ALA A 251 16.54 -2.02 5.69
CA ALA A 251 16.23 -2.17 7.10
C ALA A 251 15.48 -0.94 7.62
N ALA A 252 14.59 -1.14 8.58
CA ALA A 252 13.78 -0.06 9.12
C ALA A 252 14.65 1.10 9.67
N GLU A 253 14.24 2.32 9.35
CA GLU A 253 14.72 3.62 9.86
C GLU A 253 16.22 4.01 9.73
N VAL A 254 17.16 3.08 9.50
CA VAL A 254 18.60 3.38 9.42
C VAL A 254 19.23 2.73 8.19
N GLY A 255 19.94 3.53 7.38
CA GLY A 255 20.61 3.02 6.20
C GLY A 255 19.72 2.87 4.98
N LEU A 256 18.59 3.57 4.93
CA LEU A 256 17.73 3.60 3.74
C LEU A 256 18.54 4.16 2.54
N PRO A 257 18.48 3.49 1.37
CA PRO A 257 19.22 3.92 0.21
C PRO A 257 18.51 5.11 -0.45
N GLU A 258 19.23 6.22 -0.59
CA GLU A 258 18.85 7.31 -1.48
C GLU A 258 19.23 6.94 -2.91
N LEU A 259 18.25 6.78 -3.79
CA LEU A 259 18.42 6.50 -5.21
C LEU A 259 18.36 7.79 -6.02
N THR A 260 19.33 7.99 -6.91
CA THR A 260 19.25 8.97 -8.00
C THR A 260 19.06 8.22 -9.31
N ILE A 261 17.92 8.46 -9.97
CA ILE A 261 17.52 7.77 -11.20
C ILE A 261 17.53 8.77 -12.35
N CYS A 262 18.38 8.52 -13.33
CA CYS A 262 18.49 9.29 -14.56
C CYS A 262 18.03 8.46 -15.76
N GLY A 263 17.47 9.12 -16.77
CA GLY A 263 17.06 8.49 -18.02
C GLY A 263 17.85 9.04 -19.20
N THR A 264 18.16 8.16 -20.16
CA THR A 264 18.67 8.58 -21.47
C THR A 264 17.87 7.92 -22.59
N LEU A 265 17.75 8.60 -23.73
CA LEU A 265 17.14 8.08 -24.94
C LEU A 265 18.15 8.25 -26.08
N ASN A 266 18.64 7.13 -26.62
CA ASN A 266 19.73 7.12 -27.61
C ASN A 266 20.96 7.93 -27.15
N GLY A 267 21.34 7.79 -25.87
CA GLY A 267 22.45 8.50 -25.25
C GLY A 267 22.20 9.98 -24.92
N SER A 268 21.04 10.54 -25.28
CA SER A 268 20.66 11.91 -24.89
C SER A 268 19.90 11.91 -23.56
N PRO A 269 20.17 12.84 -22.63
CA PRO A 269 19.50 12.89 -21.34
C PRO A 269 18.00 13.23 -21.49
N VAL A 270 17.18 12.55 -20.70
CA VAL A 270 15.73 12.75 -20.58
C VAL A 270 15.42 13.29 -19.19
N ASN A 271 14.50 14.25 -19.10
CA ASN A 271 13.98 14.72 -17.83
C ASN A 271 12.98 13.71 -17.29
N LEU A 272 13.24 13.25 -16.07
CA LEU A 272 12.37 12.38 -15.30
C LEU A 272 11.79 13.19 -14.13
N GLU A 273 10.47 13.19 -14.01
CA GLU A 273 9.76 13.81 -12.90
C GLU A 273 8.78 12.84 -12.26
N CYS A 274 8.85 12.71 -10.94
CA CYS A 274 8.00 11.85 -10.16
C CYS A 274 7.12 12.70 -9.24
N PRO A 275 5.93 13.14 -9.67
CA PRO A 275 5.04 13.94 -8.84
C PRO A 275 4.47 13.17 -7.65
N GLY A 276 4.44 11.84 -7.71
CA GLY A 276 4.02 10.97 -6.61
C GLY A 276 4.00 9.49 -6.99
N GLY A 277 4.07 8.61 -5.99
CA GLY A 277 3.98 7.15 -6.15
C GLY A 277 3.90 6.44 -4.80
N TRP A 278 4.53 5.27 -4.67
CA TRP A 278 4.39 4.38 -3.52
C TRP A 278 5.74 3.98 -2.92
N ASN A 279 5.75 3.80 -1.60
CA ASN A 279 6.87 3.25 -0.82
C ASN A 279 8.20 3.99 -0.97
N PHE A 280 8.17 5.28 -1.33
CA PHE A 280 9.36 6.13 -1.37
C PHE A 280 9.08 7.53 -0.82
N ASP A 281 10.12 8.18 -0.33
CA ASP A 281 10.13 9.61 -0.03
C ASP A 281 10.70 10.40 -1.21
N ASN A 282 9.95 11.38 -1.70
CA ASN A 282 10.37 12.21 -2.82
C ASN A 282 11.38 13.27 -2.34
N LEU A 283 12.66 13.04 -2.63
CA LEU A 283 13.75 13.96 -2.30
C LEU A 283 13.95 15.03 -3.40
N GLY A 284 13.04 15.10 -4.36
CA GLY A 284 13.04 16.04 -5.47
C GLY A 284 13.83 15.53 -6.66
N SER A 285 14.67 16.39 -7.24
CA SER A 285 15.40 16.09 -8.45
C SER A 285 16.76 16.75 -8.47
N SER A 286 17.72 16.13 -9.14
CA SER A 286 19.04 16.70 -9.44
C SER A 286 19.24 16.85 -10.95
N ILE A 287 20.13 17.74 -11.38
CA ILE A 287 20.52 17.83 -12.79
C ILE A 287 21.83 17.06 -12.98
N VAL A 288 21.82 16.02 -13.81
CA VAL A 288 23.00 15.22 -14.16
C VAL A 288 23.12 15.18 -15.68
N ASN A 289 24.28 15.60 -16.21
CA ASN A 289 24.54 15.69 -17.65
C ASN A 289 23.48 16.48 -18.43
N GLY A 290 22.84 17.49 -17.81
CA GLY A 290 21.78 18.30 -18.41
C GLY A 290 20.38 17.69 -18.34
N GLY A 291 20.23 16.45 -17.85
CA GLY A 291 18.95 15.80 -17.56
C GLY A 291 18.49 15.98 -16.12
N LYS A 292 17.19 16.17 -15.93
CA LYS A 292 16.55 16.10 -14.62
C LYS A 292 16.42 14.64 -14.18
N CYS A 293 17.15 14.26 -13.16
CA CYS A 293 17.11 12.95 -12.53
C CYS A 293 16.27 13.02 -11.26
N MET A 294 15.51 11.96 -10.98
CA MET A 294 14.68 11.89 -9.78
C MET A 294 15.52 11.41 -8.61
N LYS A 295 15.28 11.96 -7.42
CA LYS A 295 15.88 11.48 -6.18
C LYS A 295 14.81 10.93 -5.25
N TRP A 296 14.97 9.68 -4.83
CA TRP A 296 14.06 9.00 -3.90
C TRP A 296 14.85 8.42 -2.74
N ALA A 297 14.23 8.25 -1.57
CA ALA A 297 14.66 7.27 -0.58
C ALA A 297 13.58 6.20 -0.46
N THR A 298 13.94 4.94 -0.20
CA THR A 298 12.92 3.95 0.18
C THR A 298 12.21 4.43 1.45
N LYS A 299 10.90 4.23 1.53
CA LYS A 299 10.16 4.57 2.74
C LYS A 299 10.19 3.36 3.66
N ASP A 300 10.91 3.51 4.76
CA ASP A 300 11.18 2.45 5.74
C ASP A 300 11.77 1.17 5.11
N ASP A 301 11.39 -0.02 5.59
CA ASP A 301 11.92 -1.31 5.15
C ASP A 301 11.37 -1.75 3.77
N GLN A 302 10.53 -0.93 3.14
CA GLN A 302 9.80 -1.28 1.93
C GLN A 302 10.74 -1.40 0.73
N PRO A 303 10.94 -2.61 0.19
CA PRO A 303 11.91 -2.80 -0.87
C PRO A 303 11.32 -2.45 -2.25
N ASN A 304 10.00 -2.37 -2.40
CA ASN A 304 9.31 -2.15 -3.66
C ASN A 304 8.90 -0.68 -3.84
N VAL A 305 9.76 0.13 -4.44
CA VAL A 305 9.51 1.55 -4.69
C VAL A 305 9.02 1.78 -6.10
N GLY A 306 8.16 2.79 -6.30
CA GLY A 306 7.82 3.17 -7.66
C GLY A 306 6.93 4.37 -7.75
N CYS A 307 6.78 4.88 -8.98
CA CYS A 307 5.94 6.02 -9.24
C CYS A 307 5.53 6.17 -10.69
N ILE A 308 4.53 7.03 -10.92
CA ILE A 308 4.19 7.48 -12.26
C ILE A 308 5.15 8.61 -12.61
N THR A 309 6.06 8.33 -13.54
CA THR A 309 7.10 9.25 -13.99
C THR A 309 6.64 9.97 -15.25
N GLN A 310 6.83 11.29 -15.28
CA GLN A 310 6.74 12.09 -16.48
C GLN A 310 8.11 12.13 -17.16
N PHE A 311 8.12 11.83 -18.45
CA PHE A 311 9.29 11.88 -19.32
C PHE A 311 9.15 13.10 -20.24
N SER A 312 10.16 13.97 -20.22
CA SER A 312 10.24 15.12 -21.13
C SER A 312 11.66 15.32 -21.68
N SER A 313 11.78 16.03 -22.80
CA SER A 313 13.09 16.30 -23.41
C SER A 313 13.80 17.43 -22.66
N THR A 314 15.12 17.37 -22.59
CA THR A 314 15.95 18.28 -21.78
C THR A 314 15.98 19.73 -22.29
N ASN A 315 15.61 19.98 -23.54
CA ASN A 315 15.74 21.30 -24.19
C ASN A 315 14.46 21.78 -24.89
N GLY A 316 13.28 21.27 -24.50
CA GLY A 316 12.04 21.55 -25.24
C GLY A 316 12.09 21.09 -26.69
N GLY A 317 13.00 20.16 -27.00
CA GLY A 317 13.13 19.56 -28.32
C GLY A 317 11.89 18.73 -28.62
N ASN A 318 11.34 18.90 -29.83
CA ASN A 318 10.19 18.13 -30.35
C ASN A 318 10.53 16.66 -30.65
N ALA A 319 11.59 16.12 -30.06
CA ALA A 319 11.92 14.71 -30.22
C ALA A 319 10.83 13.89 -29.54
N THR A 320 10.11 13.09 -30.33
CA THR A 320 9.11 12.17 -29.80
C THR A 320 9.80 11.22 -28.83
N ILE A 321 9.40 11.27 -27.56
CA ILE A 321 9.93 10.37 -26.55
C ILE A 321 9.25 9.02 -26.75
N ASP A 322 10.04 7.95 -26.71
CA ASP A 322 9.53 6.59 -26.58
C ASP A 322 10.06 6.06 -25.26
N CYS A 323 9.23 6.11 -24.22
CA CYS A 323 9.66 5.73 -22.87
C CYS A 323 10.13 4.28 -22.80
N THR A 324 9.67 3.40 -23.70
CA THR A 324 10.06 1.99 -23.74
C THR A 324 11.48 1.80 -24.23
N LYS A 325 12.09 2.87 -24.75
CA LYS A 325 13.49 2.98 -25.17
C LYS A 325 14.32 3.86 -24.24
N VAL A 326 13.73 4.36 -23.15
CA VAL A 326 14.49 5.12 -22.16
C VAL A 326 15.34 4.14 -21.35
N GLU A 327 16.65 4.32 -21.45
CA GLU A 327 17.63 3.59 -20.66
C GLU A 327 17.79 4.29 -19.31
N LEU A 328 17.69 3.53 -18.23
CA LEU A 328 17.81 4.07 -16.88
C LEU A 328 19.21 3.81 -16.32
N THR A 329 19.74 4.80 -15.61
CA THR A 329 20.92 4.64 -14.76
C THR A 329 20.55 5.01 -13.34
N VAL A 330 20.98 4.21 -12.38
CA VAL A 330 20.70 4.44 -10.95
C VAL A 330 22.01 4.50 -10.18
N THR A 331 22.14 5.50 -9.32
CA THR A 331 23.17 5.57 -8.28
C THR A 331 22.51 5.59 -6.92
N ALA A 332 23.17 5.03 -5.91
CA ALA A 332 22.66 4.97 -4.56
C ALA A 332 23.64 5.55 -3.53
N GLN A 333 23.09 6.19 -2.50
CA GLN A 333 23.81 6.54 -1.28
C GLN A 333 23.15 5.87 -0.09
N VAL A 334 23.94 5.38 0.86
CA VAL A 334 23.44 4.85 2.14
C VAL A 334 24.11 5.65 3.24
N ASN A 335 23.30 6.31 4.07
CA ASN A 335 23.79 7.21 5.14
C ASN A 335 24.78 8.27 4.62
N GLY A 336 24.47 8.88 3.47
CA GLY A 336 25.31 9.91 2.84
C GLY A 336 26.63 9.43 2.25
N THR A 337 26.86 8.10 2.20
CA THR A 337 28.04 7.50 1.57
C THR A 337 27.64 6.79 0.28
N ASP A 338 28.40 6.99 -0.79
CA ASP A 338 28.16 6.32 -2.08
C ASP A 338 28.25 4.80 -1.93
N ALA A 339 27.19 4.12 -2.37
CA ALA A 339 27.10 2.67 -2.41
C ALA A 339 27.42 2.16 -3.82
N VAL A 340 28.04 0.98 -3.90
CA VAL A 340 28.17 0.29 -5.20
C VAL A 340 26.76 -0.08 -5.65
N THR A 341 26.33 0.46 -6.78
CA THR A 341 24.95 0.30 -7.25
C THR A 341 24.92 -0.57 -8.49
N THR A 342 24.04 -1.57 -8.49
CA THR A 342 23.75 -2.39 -9.68
C THR A 342 22.29 -2.24 -10.05
N LEU A 343 22.01 -2.00 -11.33
CA LEU A 343 20.67 -2.00 -11.89
C LEU A 343 20.50 -3.22 -12.79
N SER A 344 19.53 -4.07 -12.48
CA SER A 344 19.10 -5.21 -13.29
C SER A 344 17.63 -5.05 -13.69
N GLY A 345 17.21 -5.63 -14.81
CA GLY A 345 15.81 -5.56 -15.28
C GLY A 345 15.61 -4.74 -16.55
N LYS A 346 14.41 -4.18 -16.75
CA LYS A 346 13.99 -3.47 -17.98
C LYS A 346 14.60 -2.06 -18.03
N SER A 347 15.92 -1.99 -18.12
CA SER A 347 16.70 -0.76 -18.28
C SER A 347 17.17 -0.52 -19.71
N GLY A 348 16.70 -1.30 -20.69
CA GLY A 348 17.10 -1.19 -22.09
C GLY A 348 15.92 -1.09 -23.06
N PRO A 349 16.13 -0.61 -24.29
CA PRO A 349 15.12 -0.62 -25.34
C PRO A 349 14.57 -2.03 -25.47
N MET A 350 13.25 -2.19 -25.32
CA MET A 350 12.60 -3.44 -25.69
C MET A 350 13.01 -3.73 -27.13
N ASN A 351 13.86 -4.74 -27.30
CA ASN A 351 14.18 -5.27 -28.61
C ASN A 351 12.92 -5.98 -29.09
N ASN A 352 11.94 -5.21 -29.56
CA ASN A 352 10.90 -5.69 -30.43
C ASN A 352 11.56 -6.01 -31.77
N ALA A 353 12.44 -7.02 -31.78
CA ALA A 353 12.62 -7.80 -32.98
C ALA A 353 11.20 -8.27 -33.32
N PRO A 354 10.69 -7.99 -34.54
CA PRO A 354 9.47 -8.64 -35.00
C PRO A 354 9.61 -10.13 -34.71
N PRO A 355 8.54 -10.83 -34.27
CA PRO A 355 8.59 -12.28 -34.19
C PRO A 355 9.19 -12.76 -35.53
N PRO A 356 10.17 -13.67 -35.52
CA PRO A 356 10.75 -14.15 -36.76
C PRO A 356 9.59 -14.52 -37.68
N ALA A 357 9.57 -13.90 -38.87
CA ALA A 357 8.53 -14.17 -39.84
C ALA A 357 8.35 -15.70 -39.91
N PRO A 358 7.12 -16.22 -39.85
CA PRO A 358 6.90 -17.66 -39.87
C PRO A 358 7.76 -18.23 -40.97
N GLN A 359 8.72 -19.09 -40.60
CA GLN A 359 9.57 -19.75 -41.58
C GLN A 359 8.61 -20.35 -42.61
N ALA A 360 8.77 -19.92 -43.86
CA ALA A 360 8.05 -20.54 -44.96
C ALA A 360 8.27 -22.04 -44.79
N GLY A 361 7.17 -22.76 -44.55
CA GLY A 361 7.21 -24.21 -44.48
C GLY A 361 7.94 -24.74 -45.72
N PRO A 362 8.61 -25.89 -45.60
CA PRO A 362 9.31 -26.47 -46.74
C PRO A 362 8.38 -26.47 -47.96
N PRO A 363 8.90 -26.09 -49.15
CA PRO A 363 8.07 -26.02 -50.35
C PRO A 363 7.33 -27.35 -50.52
N PRO A 364 6.03 -27.31 -50.90
CA PRO A 364 5.28 -28.53 -51.12
C PRO A 364 6.05 -29.43 -52.10
N LEU A 365 6.24 -30.68 -51.71
CA LEU A 365 6.77 -31.74 -52.56
C LEU A 365 5.98 -31.74 -53.87
N SER A 366 6.61 -31.26 -54.94
CA SER A 366 6.12 -31.42 -56.31
C SER A 366 6.12 -32.92 -56.63
N ILE A 367 4.95 -33.55 -56.52
CA ILE A 367 4.72 -34.88 -57.07
C ILE A 367 4.59 -34.70 -58.57
N THR A 368 5.68 -34.92 -59.31
CA THR A 368 5.64 -35.10 -60.75
C THR A 368 5.03 -36.47 -61.06
N SER A 369 3.75 -36.50 -61.40
CA SER A 369 3.17 -37.61 -62.15
C SER A 369 3.71 -37.55 -63.58
N SER A 370 4.61 -38.46 -63.93
CA SER A 370 4.95 -38.76 -65.33
C SER A 370 3.96 -39.78 -65.90
N PRO A 371 3.68 -39.73 -67.22
CA PRO A 371 2.68 -40.55 -67.90
C PRO A 371 2.99 -42.05 -67.93
#